data_AF-A0A3C0AR06-F1
#
_entry.id   AF-A0A3C0AR06-F1
#
_cell.length_a   1.000
_cell.length_b   1.000
_cell.length_c   1.000
_cell.angle_alpha   90.00
_cell.angle_beta   90.00
_cell.angle_gamma   90.00
#
_symmetry.space_group_name_H-M   'P 1'
#
loop_
_entity.id
_entity.type
_entity.pdbx_description
1 polymer ?
#
loop_
_entity_poly.entity_id
_entity_poly.type
_entity_poly.pdbx_seq_one_letter_code
_entity_poly.pdbx_strand_id
1 'polypeptide(L)'
;RRGFSGEGSEQQDVVGRRPRRSRRKHDSGNIVHKTDVEVEVPMTVRSLSEAMGRPAKAIMSIMFKEFGEMVTINQIIEEDVALAVAMELGVDLTFKRQRGALESVTEIIEQEDAPEDLVTRPPIITVLGHVDHGKTTLVDTLRKSKIKVVEGEAGGITQHIAAYQIEYNGHKLTFVDTPGHAAFSEMRSRGANVTDMVVLVVAADDGVMPQTAESISHVKASGVPMVVAMNKIDLPDINEQKVLQELTTQNVLPSEWGGETDVVRVSALKEMGLDNL
;
A
#
# COMPACT_ATOMS: atom_id res chain seq x y z
N ARG A 1 57.18 -50.00 -22.07
CA ARG A 1 56.63 -48.88 -21.25
C ARG A 1 57.82 -48.36 -20.45
N ARG A 2 58.62 -47.41 -20.97
CA ARG A 2 58.42 -45.94 -20.89
C ARG A 2 58.00 -45.50 -19.47
N GLY A 3 58.78 -44.76 -18.70
CA GLY A 3 60.18 -44.32 -18.88
C GLY A 3 60.54 -43.15 -17.97
N PHE A 4 61.69 -43.16 -17.29
CA PHE A 4 62.06 -42.19 -16.25
C PHE A 4 63.59 -42.14 -16.07
N SER A 5 64.24 -40.98 -16.31
CA SER A 5 65.52 -40.52 -15.70
C SER A 5 66.18 -39.37 -16.47
N GLY A 6 66.52 -38.29 -15.76
CA GLY A 6 67.85 -37.63 -15.75
C GLY A 6 68.49 -37.01 -17.01
N GLU A 7 69.18 -35.88 -16.77
CA GLU A 7 70.25 -35.29 -17.61
C GLU A 7 69.82 -34.75 -19.01
N GLY A 8 70.51 -33.80 -19.66
CA GLY A 8 71.70 -33.00 -19.30
C GLY A 8 72.14 -32.15 -20.52
N SER A 9 73.00 -31.14 -20.29
CA SER A 9 73.64 -30.21 -21.26
C SER A 9 72.73 -29.30 -22.14
N GLU A 10 72.90 -27.97 -22.07
CA GLU A 10 73.62 -27.05 -23.01
C GLU A 10 72.81 -26.62 -24.25
N GLN A 11 72.81 -25.36 -24.72
CA GLN A 11 73.46 -24.08 -24.35
C GLN A 11 72.42 -22.92 -24.62
N GLN A 12 72.64 -21.60 -24.76
CA GLN A 12 73.81 -20.71 -24.96
C GLN A 12 73.51 -19.25 -24.47
N ASP A 13 74.15 -18.24 -25.08
CA ASP A 13 74.13 -16.78 -24.87
C ASP A 13 72.74 -16.09 -25.14
N VAL A 14 72.43 -14.81 -24.84
CA VAL A 14 73.23 -13.56 -24.88
C VAL A 14 72.72 -12.52 -23.85
N VAL A 15 73.61 -11.69 -23.28
CA VAL A 15 73.27 -10.53 -22.44
C VAL A 15 72.78 -9.34 -23.26
N GLY A 16 71.47 -9.03 -23.21
CA GLY A 16 70.85 -7.90 -23.92
C GLY A 16 70.42 -6.74 -23.01
N ARG A 17 71.10 -5.59 -23.07
CA ARG A 17 70.68 -4.34 -22.40
C ARG A 17 69.29 -3.87 -22.90
N ARG A 18 68.30 -3.74 -22.00
CA ARG A 18 67.08 -2.95 -22.27
C ARG A 18 67.25 -1.50 -21.79
N PRO A 19 67.00 -0.48 -22.63
CA PRO A 19 67.21 0.93 -22.27
C PRO A 19 66.13 1.46 -21.33
N ARG A 20 66.47 2.50 -20.55
CA ARG A 20 65.51 3.28 -19.75
C ARG A 20 64.39 3.82 -20.67
N ARG A 21 63.17 3.29 -20.57
CA ARG A 21 62.02 3.89 -21.24
C ARG A 21 61.70 5.23 -20.59
N SER A 22 61.73 6.28 -21.39
CA SER A 22 61.39 7.65 -21.00
C SER A 22 60.07 7.71 -20.23
N ARG A 23 60.04 8.49 -19.14
CA ARG A 23 58.79 8.98 -18.55
C ARG A 23 58.11 9.87 -19.60
N ARG A 24 57.17 9.31 -20.36
CA ARG A 24 56.16 10.14 -21.04
C ARG A 24 55.47 10.97 -19.95
N LYS A 25 55.59 12.29 -20.04
CA LYS A 25 54.64 13.18 -19.37
C LYS A 25 53.26 12.76 -19.89
N HIS A 26 52.35 12.40 -19.00
CA HIS A 26 50.96 12.35 -19.41
C HIS A 26 50.52 13.78 -19.68
N ASP A 27 49.93 13.99 -20.84
CA ASP A 27 49.43 15.30 -21.23
C ASP A 27 48.29 15.69 -20.28
N SER A 28 48.38 16.86 -19.67
CA SER A 28 47.37 17.37 -18.74
C SER A 28 46.26 18.02 -19.55
N GLY A 29 45.51 17.18 -20.29
CA GLY A 29 44.34 17.61 -21.02
C GLY A 29 43.37 18.34 -20.10
N ASN A 30 42.79 19.45 -20.58
CA ASN A 30 41.95 20.35 -19.79
C ASN A 30 40.87 19.56 -19.05
N ILE A 31 40.98 19.51 -17.72
CA ILE A 31 39.89 19.06 -16.86
C ILE A 31 38.84 20.16 -16.89
N VAL A 32 37.86 20.01 -17.78
CA VAL A 32 36.66 20.85 -17.77
C VAL A 32 35.94 20.56 -16.46
N HIS A 33 36.06 21.48 -15.51
CA HIS A 33 35.30 21.42 -14.28
C HIS A 33 33.82 21.61 -14.65
N LYS A 34 33.04 20.52 -14.54
CA LYS A 34 31.60 20.61 -14.53
C LYS A 34 31.18 21.30 -13.24
N THR A 35 30.45 22.40 -13.35
CA THR A 35 29.82 23.06 -12.20
C THR A 35 28.70 22.17 -11.67
N ASP A 36 27.85 21.69 -12.58
CA ASP A 36 26.68 20.84 -12.31
C ASP A 36 26.96 19.37 -12.63
N VAL A 37 26.66 18.46 -11.69
CA VAL A 37 26.98 17.03 -11.82
C VAL A 37 25.84 16.15 -11.31
N GLU A 38 25.31 15.30 -12.19
CA GLU A 38 24.34 14.25 -11.86
C GLU A 38 25.07 12.97 -11.39
N VAL A 39 24.60 12.34 -10.31
CA VAL A 39 25.15 11.08 -9.77
C VAL A 39 24.03 10.09 -9.44
N GLU A 40 24.23 8.82 -9.79
CA GLU A 40 23.31 7.72 -9.47
C GLU A 40 23.60 7.12 -8.08
N VAL A 41 22.52 6.75 -7.36
CA VAL A 41 22.56 6.19 -6.00
C VAL A 41 22.21 4.69 -6.07
N PRO A 42 22.93 3.79 -5.35
CA PRO A 42 24.03 4.04 -4.41
C PRO A 42 25.37 4.34 -5.09
N MET A 43 26.06 5.39 -4.62
CA MET A 43 27.35 5.82 -5.16
C MET A 43 28.53 5.38 -4.30
N THR A 44 29.73 5.40 -4.88
CA THR A 44 31.00 5.15 -4.17
C THR A 44 31.95 6.35 -4.30
N VAL A 45 33.00 6.40 -3.48
CA VAL A 45 34.12 7.37 -3.63
C VAL A 45 34.64 7.43 -5.07
N ARG A 46 34.65 6.30 -5.79
CA ARG A 46 35.01 6.24 -7.21
C ARG A 46 33.98 6.91 -8.12
N SER A 47 32.71 6.52 -8.07
CA SER A 47 31.71 7.08 -9.00
C SER A 47 31.48 8.58 -8.76
N LEU A 48 31.56 9.02 -7.49
CA LEU A 48 31.58 10.44 -7.14
C LEU A 48 32.81 11.17 -7.73
N SER A 49 34.01 10.59 -7.62
CA SER A 49 35.24 11.12 -8.23
C SER A 49 35.16 11.23 -9.76
N GLU A 50 34.61 10.21 -10.42
CA GLU A 50 34.47 10.13 -11.87
C GLU A 50 33.41 11.13 -12.38
N ALA A 51 32.27 11.26 -11.70
CA ALA A 51 31.21 12.20 -12.06
C ALA A 51 31.64 13.67 -11.87
N MET A 52 32.28 13.99 -10.74
CA MET A 52 32.77 15.35 -10.43
C MET A 52 33.99 15.78 -11.24
N GLY A 53 34.70 14.84 -11.90
CA GLY A 53 36.00 15.13 -12.51
C GLY A 53 37.08 15.56 -11.50
N ARG A 54 36.89 15.26 -10.20
CA ARG A 54 37.80 15.59 -9.09
C ARG A 54 38.53 14.32 -8.67
N PRO A 55 39.84 14.33 -8.39
CA PRO A 55 40.58 13.11 -8.06
C PRO A 55 40.14 12.54 -6.70
N ALA A 56 39.86 11.24 -6.63
CA ALA A 56 39.36 10.55 -5.43
C ALA A 56 40.16 10.84 -4.15
N LYS A 57 41.47 11.08 -4.26
CA LYS A 57 42.31 11.48 -3.12
C LYS A 57 41.85 12.79 -2.46
N ALA A 58 41.31 13.75 -3.22
CA ALA A 58 40.76 15.00 -2.68
C ALA A 58 39.48 14.74 -1.87
N ILE A 59 38.54 13.97 -2.43
CA ILE A 59 37.32 13.50 -1.76
C ILE A 59 37.67 12.79 -0.44
N MET A 60 38.58 11.80 -0.47
CA MET A 60 39.06 11.10 0.72
C MET A 60 39.76 12.03 1.74
N SER A 61 40.35 13.14 1.30
CA SER A 61 41.00 14.12 2.18
C SER A 61 40.02 15.10 2.83
N ILE A 62 38.84 15.32 2.23
CA ILE A 62 37.76 16.13 2.82
C ILE A 62 36.98 15.28 3.81
N MET A 63 36.62 14.04 3.42
CA MET A 63 36.03 13.02 4.31
C MET A 63 36.77 12.90 5.65
N PHE A 64 38.10 12.77 5.60
CA PHE A 64 38.92 12.65 6.80
C PHE A 64 39.03 13.94 7.65
N LYS A 65 38.78 15.12 7.07
CA LYS A 65 38.85 16.40 7.78
C LYS A 65 37.53 16.79 8.43
N GLU A 66 36.45 16.78 7.64
CA GLU A 66 35.15 17.31 8.05
C GLU A 66 34.34 16.26 8.83
N PHE A 67 34.43 14.98 8.42
CA PHE A 67 33.69 13.86 9.02
C PHE A 67 34.58 12.96 9.89
N GLY A 68 35.91 13.11 9.83
CA GLY A 68 36.87 12.28 10.57
C GLY A 68 37.03 10.86 10.01
N GLU A 69 36.31 10.48 8.95
CA GLU A 69 36.28 9.12 8.44
C GLU A 69 37.40 8.79 7.44
N MET A 70 38.06 7.65 7.64
CA MET A 70 39.02 7.09 6.68
C MET A 70 38.32 6.17 5.67
N VAL A 71 37.63 6.77 4.71
CA VAL A 71 36.89 6.04 3.66
C VAL A 71 37.81 5.41 2.60
N THR A 72 37.35 4.34 1.92
CA THR A 72 38.09 3.69 0.82
C THR A 72 37.48 3.96 -0.57
N ILE A 73 38.27 3.83 -1.64
CA ILE A 73 37.85 4.17 -3.03
C ILE A 73 36.58 3.43 -3.51
N ASN A 74 36.30 2.24 -2.95
CA ASN A 74 35.13 1.43 -3.32
C ASN A 74 34.02 1.46 -2.25
N GLN A 75 34.17 2.29 -1.20
CA GLN A 75 33.16 2.44 -0.14
C GLN A 75 31.97 3.24 -0.66
N ILE A 76 30.77 2.81 -0.26
CA ILE A 76 29.50 3.50 -0.55
C ILE A 76 29.42 4.78 0.30
N ILE A 77 28.84 5.84 -0.26
CA ILE A 77 28.64 7.15 0.40
C ILE A 77 27.14 7.49 0.41
N GLU A 78 26.68 8.10 1.49
CA GLU A 78 25.31 8.62 1.64
C GLU A 78 25.13 10.02 1.00
N GLU A 79 23.91 10.35 0.56
CA GLU A 79 23.60 11.58 -0.21
C GLU A 79 24.13 12.86 0.48
N ASP A 80 23.91 13.02 1.79
CA ASP A 80 24.32 14.19 2.59
C ASP A 80 25.84 14.39 2.64
N VAL A 81 26.59 13.30 2.77
CA VAL A 81 28.06 13.34 2.85
C VAL A 81 28.67 13.63 1.48
N ALA A 82 28.05 13.12 0.41
CA ALA A 82 28.42 13.46 -0.96
C ALA A 82 28.16 14.95 -1.28
N LEU A 83 27.01 15.50 -0.86
CA LEU A 83 26.69 16.93 -0.97
C LEU A 83 27.76 17.80 -0.31
N ALA A 84 28.07 17.56 0.96
CA ALA A 84 29.04 18.37 1.71
C ALA A 84 30.44 18.35 1.07
N VAL A 85 30.90 17.19 0.61
CA VAL A 85 32.18 17.05 -0.12
C VAL A 85 32.16 17.81 -1.45
N ALA A 86 31.00 17.91 -2.11
CA ALA A 86 30.87 18.62 -3.37
C ALA A 86 30.78 20.15 -3.19
N MET A 87 30.11 20.63 -2.15
CA MET A 87 30.10 22.04 -1.76
C MET A 87 31.53 22.55 -1.48
N GLU A 88 32.33 21.81 -0.70
CA GLU A 88 33.75 22.12 -0.45
C GLU A 88 34.63 22.04 -1.71
N LEU A 89 34.20 21.28 -2.73
CA LEU A 89 34.87 21.20 -4.04
C LEU A 89 34.29 22.16 -5.09
N GLY A 90 33.31 23.00 -4.74
CA GLY A 90 32.65 23.94 -5.64
C GLY A 90 31.98 23.26 -6.83
N VAL A 91 31.19 22.22 -6.57
CA VAL A 91 30.39 21.47 -7.54
C VAL A 91 28.98 21.28 -7.00
N ASP A 92 27.97 21.64 -7.79
CA ASP A 92 26.57 21.40 -7.48
C ASP A 92 26.18 19.98 -7.89
N LEU A 93 25.84 19.15 -6.89
CA LEU A 93 25.39 17.77 -7.11
C LEU A 93 23.88 17.69 -7.26
N THR A 94 23.44 16.81 -8.15
CA THR A 94 22.04 16.39 -8.30
C THR A 94 21.97 14.86 -8.31
N PHE A 95 21.03 14.29 -7.56
CA PHE A 95 20.93 12.84 -7.42
C PHE A 95 19.88 12.25 -8.36
N LYS A 96 20.33 11.36 -9.25
CA LYS A 96 19.45 10.51 -10.05
C LYS A 96 19.19 9.21 -9.29
N ARG A 97 18.11 9.20 -8.51
CA ARG A 97 17.61 7.98 -7.88
C ARG A 97 17.23 6.98 -8.97
N GLN A 98 17.83 5.80 -8.94
CA GLN A 98 17.44 4.68 -9.79
C GLN A 98 16.13 4.10 -9.23
N ARG A 99 15.02 4.79 -9.53
CA ARG A 99 13.67 4.53 -8.98
C ARG A 99 13.40 3.03 -8.87
N GLY A 100 13.25 2.55 -7.64
CA GLY A 100 12.79 1.19 -7.42
C GLY A 100 11.39 1.03 -8.00
N ALA A 101 11.09 -0.12 -8.61
CA ALA A 101 9.77 -0.36 -9.21
C ALA A 101 8.62 -0.20 -8.20
N LEU A 102 8.90 -0.38 -6.90
CA LEU A 102 8.00 -0.07 -5.78
C LEU A 102 7.81 1.45 -5.59
N GLU A 103 8.89 2.23 -5.48
CA GLU A 103 8.81 3.69 -5.30
C GLU A 103 8.07 4.37 -6.46
N SER A 104 8.32 3.94 -7.70
CA SER A 104 7.59 4.43 -8.87
C SER A 104 6.10 4.05 -8.86
N VAL A 105 5.70 3.00 -8.16
CA VAL A 105 4.28 2.66 -7.97
C VAL A 105 3.68 3.51 -6.84
N THR A 106 4.43 3.76 -5.76
CA THR A 106 3.98 4.67 -4.69
C THR A 106 3.75 6.09 -5.22
N GLU A 107 4.71 6.66 -5.96
CA GLU A 107 4.58 7.99 -6.57
C GLU A 107 3.38 8.10 -7.55
N ILE A 108 2.98 6.99 -8.22
CA ILE A 108 1.80 6.96 -9.09
C ILE A 108 0.50 6.87 -8.30
N ILE A 109 0.51 6.26 -7.11
CA ILE A 109 -0.65 6.18 -6.20
C ILE A 109 -0.83 7.49 -5.41
N GLU A 110 0.25 8.23 -5.16
CA GLU A 110 0.24 9.50 -4.42
C GLU A 110 0.01 10.74 -5.31
N GLN A 111 -0.04 10.60 -6.63
CA GLN A 111 -0.52 11.66 -7.53
C GLN A 111 -2.04 11.63 -7.63
N GLU A 112 -2.70 12.67 -7.12
CA GLU A 112 -4.12 12.90 -7.37
C GLU A 112 -4.36 13.16 -8.87
N ASP A 113 -5.28 12.39 -9.47
CA ASP A 113 -5.71 12.60 -10.86
C ASP A 113 -6.26 14.01 -11.07
N ALA A 114 -6.05 14.58 -12.26
CA ALA A 114 -6.60 15.89 -12.58
C ALA A 114 -8.15 15.84 -12.57
N PRO A 115 -8.86 16.89 -12.10
CA PRO A 115 -10.33 16.90 -12.05
C PRO A 115 -11.04 16.65 -13.39
N GLU A 116 -10.33 16.82 -14.51
CA GLU A 116 -10.81 16.59 -15.88
C GLU A 116 -10.75 15.10 -16.29
N ASP A 117 -9.89 14.30 -15.65
CA ASP A 117 -9.70 12.86 -15.91
C ASP A 117 -10.57 11.96 -15.00
N LEU A 118 -11.23 12.54 -13.99
CA LEU A 118 -12.05 11.80 -13.01
C LEU A 118 -13.28 11.13 -13.64
N VAL A 119 -13.28 9.80 -13.69
CA VAL A 119 -14.40 8.98 -14.19
C VAL A 119 -15.33 8.50 -13.08
N THR A 120 -16.64 8.50 -13.35
CA THR A 120 -17.65 7.97 -12.40
C THR A 120 -17.53 6.44 -12.27
N ARG A 121 -16.99 5.97 -11.15
CA ARG A 121 -16.97 4.54 -10.79
C ARG A 121 -18.20 4.12 -9.97
N PRO A 122 -18.63 2.84 -10.01
CA PRO A 122 -19.59 2.28 -9.07
C PRO A 122 -19.11 2.47 -7.60
N PRO A 123 -19.99 2.89 -6.67
CA PRO A 123 -19.65 2.91 -5.25
C PRO A 123 -19.48 1.49 -4.71
N ILE A 124 -18.57 1.33 -3.76
CA ILE A 124 -18.24 0.10 -3.05
C ILE A 124 -18.87 0.18 -1.65
N ILE A 125 -19.77 -0.76 -1.37
CA ILE A 125 -20.63 -0.80 -0.18
C ILE A 125 -20.35 -2.10 0.59
N THR A 126 -19.77 -2.02 1.80
CA THR A 126 -19.60 -3.23 2.65
C THR A 126 -20.83 -3.41 3.54
N VAL A 127 -21.26 -4.66 3.70
CA VAL A 127 -22.30 -5.04 4.67
C VAL A 127 -21.64 -5.57 5.95
N LEU A 128 -21.90 -4.90 7.08
CA LEU A 128 -21.38 -5.24 8.42
C LEU A 128 -22.50 -5.59 9.41
N GLY A 129 -22.13 -6.10 10.60
CA GLY A 129 -23.06 -6.49 11.66
C GLY A 129 -22.85 -7.93 12.17
N HIS A 130 -23.57 -8.28 13.24
CA HIS A 130 -23.47 -9.57 13.93
C HIS A 130 -23.76 -10.80 13.03
N VAL A 131 -23.37 -11.98 13.50
CA VAL A 131 -23.86 -13.27 13.00
C VAL A 131 -25.39 -13.33 13.12
N ASP A 132 -26.05 -14.07 12.22
CA ASP A 132 -27.50 -14.32 12.13
C ASP A 132 -28.44 -13.10 12.01
N HIS A 133 -27.91 -11.87 11.98
CA HIS A 133 -28.64 -10.65 11.61
C HIS A 133 -29.06 -10.59 10.12
N GLY A 134 -28.69 -11.59 9.30
CA GLY A 134 -29.17 -11.73 7.91
C GLY A 134 -28.44 -10.88 6.85
N LYS A 135 -27.15 -10.56 7.05
CA LYS A 135 -26.30 -9.83 6.08
C LYS A 135 -26.32 -10.46 4.69
N THR A 136 -25.92 -11.73 4.59
CA THR A 136 -25.88 -12.49 3.34
C THR A 136 -27.26 -12.55 2.69
N THR A 137 -28.33 -12.74 3.49
CA THR A 137 -29.71 -12.73 3.04
C THR A 137 -30.09 -11.38 2.41
N LEU A 138 -29.70 -10.26 3.02
CA LEU A 138 -29.93 -8.92 2.48
C LEU A 138 -29.24 -8.75 1.12
N VAL A 139 -27.99 -9.19 0.98
CA VAL A 139 -27.23 -9.15 -0.28
C VAL A 139 -27.84 -10.08 -1.35
N ASP A 140 -28.22 -11.31 -0.99
CA ASP A 140 -28.88 -12.27 -1.89
C ASP A 140 -30.22 -11.73 -2.45
N THR A 141 -31.02 -11.09 -1.59
CA THR A 141 -32.31 -10.48 -1.96
C THR A 141 -32.12 -9.21 -2.80
N LEU A 142 -31.18 -8.32 -2.44
CA LEU A 142 -30.82 -7.16 -3.27
C LEU A 142 -30.29 -7.58 -4.66
N ARG A 143 -29.58 -8.72 -4.75
CA ARG A 143 -29.15 -9.33 -6.02
C ARG A 143 -30.31 -9.93 -6.84
N LYS A 144 -31.54 -9.95 -6.31
CA LYS A 144 -32.78 -10.53 -6.89
C LYS A 144 -32.54 -11.93 -7.48
N SER A 145 -31.70 -12.70 -6.81
CA SER A 145 -30.99 -13.83 -7.42
C SER A 145 -31.64 -15.18 -7.15
N LYS A 146 -31.73 -16.02 -8.19
CA LYS A 146 -32.31 -17.37 -8.11
C LYS A 146 -31.43 -18.41 -7.40
N ILE A 147 -30.26 -18.00 -6.91
CA ILE A 147 -29.27 -18.86 -6.24
C ILE A 147 -28.79 -18.09 -5.02
N LYS A 148 -29.31 -18.43 -3.84
CA LYS A 148 -28.86 -17.84 -2.57
C LYS A 148 -27.50 -18.41 -2.22
N VAL A 149 -26.56 -17.54 -1.84
CA VAL A 149 -25.23 -17.93 -1.34
C VAL A 149 -25.39 -18.71 -0.02
N VAL A 150 -26.32 -18.29 0.84
CA VAL A 150 -26.67 -18.97 2.11
C VAL A 150 -27.01 -20.45 1.94
N GLU A 151 -27.65 -20.83 0.83
CA GLU A 151 -28.05 -22.23 0.57
C GLU A 151 -26.90 -23.09 0.00
N GLY A 152 -25.77 -22.49 -0.38
CA GLY A 152 -24.59 -23.17 -0.90
C GLY A 152 -23.38 -23.21 0.05
N GLU A 153 -23.31 -22.32 1.05
CA GLU A 153 -22.19 -22.27 2.01
C GLU A 153 -22.32 -23.31 3.13
N ALA A 154 -21.19 -23.92 3.50
CA ALA A 154 -21.15 -24.97 4.52
C ALA A 154 -21.52 -24.42 5.91
N GLY A 155 -22.70 -24.80 6.40
CA GLY A 155 -23.24 -24.33 7.68
C GLY A 155 -24.16 -23.10 7.58
N GLY A 156 -24.49 -22.61 6.38
CA GLY A 156 -25.45 -21.53 6.19
C GLY A 156 -24.97 -20.14 6.63
N ILE A 157 -23.66 -19.95 6.78
CA ILE A 157 -23.02 -18.69 7.17
C ILE A 157 -21.87 -18.34 6.22
N THR A 158 -21.67 -17.05 5.99
CA THR A 158 -20.61 -16.58 5.09
C THR A 158 -19.22 -16.64 5.69
N GLN A 159 -18.36 -17.43 5.05
CA GLN A 159 -16.99 -17.72 5.51
C GLN A 159 -15.91 -17.00 4.69
N HIS A 160 -16.26 -16.49 3.50
CA HIS A 160 -15.35 -15.80 2.59
C HIS A 160 -15.85 -14.37 2.31
N ILE A 161 -14.92 -13.43 2.09
CA ILE A 161 -15.29 -12.13 1.52
C ILE A 161 -15.68 -12.36 0.06
N ALA A 162 -16.83 -11.83 -0.36
CA ALA A 162 -17.28 -11.90 -1.74
C ALA A 162 -17.81 -10.54 -2.21
N ALA A 163 -17.51 -10.20 -3.46
CA ALA A 163 -17.95 -8.95 -4.09
C ALA A 163 -18.94 -9.24 -5.22
N TYR A 164 -20.05 -8.49 -5.23
CA TYR A 164 -21.14 -8.62 -6.19
C TYR A 164 -21.51 -7.24 -6.74
N GLN A 165 -22.00 -7.18 -7.98
CA GLN A 165 -22.49 -5.93 -8.56
C GLN A 165 -23.97 -6.07 -8.91
N ILE A 166 -24.78 -5.10 -8.46
CA ILE A 166 -26.19 -4.97 -8.80
C ILE A 166 -26.41 -3.70 -9.62
N GLU A 167 -27.55 -3.62 -10.31
CA GLU A 167 -27.95 -2.44 -11.07
C GLU A 167 -29.26 -1.88 -10.50
N TYR A 168 -29.25 -0.60 -10.13
CA TYR A 168 -30.36 0.11 -9.50
C TYR A 168 -30.51 1.48 -10.17
N ASN A 169 -31.71 1.77 -10.70
CA ASN A 169 -32.02 3.00 -11.43
C ASN A 169 -31.02 3.37 -12.56
N GLY A 170 -30.42 2.36 -13.21
CA GLY A 170 -29.40 2.53 -14.27
C GLY A 170 -27.97 2.78 -13.76
N HIS A 171 -27.78 2.88 -12.44
CA HIS A 171 -26.48 2.95 -11.79
C HIS A 171 -26.06 1.58 -11.27
N LYS A 172 -24.75 1.30 -11.29
CA LYS A 172 -24.18 0.08 -10.75
C LYS A 172 -23.70 0.30 -9.32
N LEU A 173 -24.03 -0.63 -8.43
CA LEU A 173 -23.61 -0.62 -7.03
C LEU A 173 -22.80 -1.90 -6.76
N THR A 174 -21.63 -1.77 -6.12
CA THR A 174 -20.75 -2.91 -5.82
C THR A 174 -20.83 -3.24 -4.34
N PHE A 175 -21.47 -4.36 -3.99
CA PHE A 175 -21.58 -4.83 -2.61
C PHE A 175 -20.45 -5.78 -2.26
N VAL A 176 -19.90 -5.63 -1.06
CA VAL A 176 -18.91 -6.53 -0.44
C VAL A 176 -19.54 -7.16 0.79
N ASP A 177 -19.78 -8.47 0.76
CA ASP A 177 -20.25 -9.21 1.94
C ASP A 177 -19.04 -9.68 2.77
N THR A 178 -19.18 -9.66 4.10
CA THR A 178 -18.08 -9.96 5.02
C THR A 178 -18.49 -10.92 6.15
N PRO A 179 -17.62 -11.89 6.49
CA PRO A 179 -17.87 -12.80 7.60
C PRO A 179 -18.11 -12.09 8.94
N GLY A 180 -19.28 -12.31 9.54
CA GLY A 180 -19.65 -11.71 10.83
C GLY A 180 -18.88 -12.25 12.04
N HIS A 181 -18.29 -13.45 11.93
CA HIS A 181 -17.67 -14.13 13.07
C HIS A 181 -16.46 -13.37 13.63
N ALA A 182 -16.26 -13.43 14.95
CA ALA A 182 -15.26 -12.65 15.67
C ALA A 182 -13.83 -12.85 15.11
N ALA A 183 -13.50 -14.07 14.69
CA ALA A 183 -12.20 -14.44 14.12
C ALA A 183 -11.80 -13.68 12.84
N PHE A 184 -12.71 -12.93 12.21
CA PHE A 184 -12.48 -12.19 10.97
C PHE A 184 -12.46 -10.65 11.17
N SER A 185 -12.07 -10.18 12.37
CA SER A 185 -11.99 -8.74 12.68
C SER A 185 -11.09 -7.96 11.69
N GLU A 186 -9.95 -8.52 11.27
CA GLU A 186 -9.10 -7.92 10.22
C GLU A 186 -9.83 -7.77 8.87
N MET A 187 -10.76 -8.68 8.55
CA MET A 187 -11.54 -8.59 7.30
C MET A 187 -12.57 -7.46 7.37
N ARG A 188 -13.19 -7.22 8.54
CA ARG A 188 -14.09 -6.07 8.75
C ARG A 188 -13.32 -4.75 8.66
N SER A 189 -12.14 -4.67 9.28
CA SER A 189 -11.27 -3.50 9.21
C SER A 189 -10.78 -3.21 7.78
N ARG A 190 -10.42 -4.25 7.01
CA ARG A 190 -10.09 -4.07 5.57
C ARG A 190 -11.31 -3.70 4.73
N GLY A 191 -12.49 -4.26 5.02
CA GLY A 191 -13.74 -3.92 4.33
C GLY A 191 -14.08 -2.44 4.48
N ALA A 192 -14.11 -1.93 5.71
CA ALA A 192 -14.45 -0.54 6.02
C ALA A 192 -13.45 0.48 5.41
N ASN A 193 -12.17 0.12 5.27
CA ASN A 193 -11.14 1.00 4.69
C ASN A 193 -11.09 0.97 3.14
N VAL A 194 -11.87 0.10 2.48
CA VAL A 194 -11.89 -0.07 1.01
C VAL A 194 -13.25 0.34 0.41
N THR A 195 -14.15 0.89 1.24
CA THR A 195 -15.51 1.28 0.87
C THR A 195 -15.75 2.77 0.79
N ASP A 196 -16.67 3.16 -0.09
CA ASP A 196 -17.26 4.49 -0.14
C ASP A 196 -18.42 4.65 0.87
N MET A 197 -19.06 3.55 1.28
CA MET A 197 -20.15 3.52 2.27
C MET A 197 -20.24 2.16 2.98
N VAL A 198 -20.80 2.13 4.19
CA VAL A 198 -21.10 0.88 4.93
C VAL A 198 -22.58 0.77 5.30
N VAL A 199 -23.17 -0.42 5.06
CA VAL A 199 -24.49 -0.78 5.56
C VAL A 199 -24.34 -1.66 6.80
N LEU A 200 -24.78 -1.17 7.95
CA LEU A 200 -24.75 -1.89 9.22
C LEU A 200 -26.08 -2.62 9.46
N VAL A 201 -26.08 -3.96 9.46
CA VAL A 201 -27.28 -4.77 9.65
C VAL A 201 -27.50 -5.11 11.13
N VAL A 202 -28.61 -4.64 11.68
CA VAL A 202 -29.00 -4.84 13.08
C VAL A 202 -30.40 -5.45 13.11
N ALA A 203 -30.56 -6.62 13.73
CA ALA A 203 -31.86 -7.28 13.75
C ALA A 203 -32.77 -6.70 14.85
N ALA A 204 -34.07 -6.54 14.56
CA ALA A 204 -35.05 -5.85 15.41
C ALA A 204 -35.55 -6.67 16.63
N ASP A 205 -35.24 -7.97 16.66
CA ASP A 205 -35.41 -8.90 17.77
C ASP A 205 -34.18 -8.89 18.71
N ASP A 206 -32.99 -9.05 18.15
CA ASP A 206 -31.71 -9.14 18.88
C ASP A 206 -31.27 -7.77 19.45
N GLY A 207 -31.17 -6.75 18.60
CA GLY A 207 -30.59 -5.45 18.91
C GLY A 207 -29.06 -5.38 18.74
N VAL A 208 -28.39 -4.49 19.49
CA VAL A 208 -26.96 -4.20 19.30
C VAL A 208 -26.07 -5.18 20.05
N MET A 209 -25.73 -6.27 19.37
CA MET A 209 -24.81 -7.30 19.85
C MET A 209 -23.31 -6.87 19.79
N PRO A 210 -22.39 -7.53 20.52
CA PRO A 210 -20.99 -7.09 20.62
C PRO A 210 -20.24 -6.96 19.29
N GLN A 211 -20.51 -7.81 18.30
CA GLN A 211 -19.93 -7.71 16.95
C GLN A 211 -20.50 -6.51 16.15
N THR A 212 -21.71 -6.06 16.47
CA THR A 212 -22.28 -4.81 15.93
C THR A 212 -21.55 -3.61 16.52
N ALA A 213 -21.28 -3.59 17.83
CA ALA A 213 -20.48 -2.54 18.47
C ALA A 213 -19.02 -2.52 17.95
N GLU A 214 -18.41 -3.70 17.75
CA GLU A 214 -17.10 -3.83 17.08
C GLU A 214 -17.15 -3.25 15.66
N SER A 215 -18.18 -3.56 14.87
CA SER A 215 -18.37 -3.03 13.52
C SER A 215 -18.53 -1.51 13.51
N ILE A 216 -19.33 -0.95 14.41
CA ILE A 216 -19.50 0.51 14.57
C ILE A 216 -18.17 1.19 14.88
N SER A 217 -17.33 0.57 15.73
CA SER A 217 -16.00 1.08 16.06
C SER A 217 -15.09 1.15 14.83
N HIS A 218 -15.06 0.10 14.01
CA HIS A 218 -14.27 0.07 12.77
C HIS A 218 -14.71 1.15 11.77
N VAL A 219 -16.02 1.28 11.49
CA VAL A 219 -16.51 2.27 10.51
C VAL A 219 -16.19 3.70 10.96
N LYS A 220 -16.32 3.99 12.26
CA LYS A 220 -15.96 5.29 12.84
C LYS A 220 -14.46 5.58 12.81
N ALA A 221 -13.62 4.56 12.92
CA ALA A 221 -12.17 4.69 12.75
C ALA A 221 -11.78 4.93 11.27
N SER A 222 -12.52 4.36 10.32
CA SER A 222 -12.33 4.58 8.88
C SER A 222 -12.90 5.90 8.36
N GLY A 223 -13.81 6.56 9.10
CA GLY A 223 -14.44 7.82 8.70
C GLY A 223 -15.46 7.71 7.55
N VAL A 224 -15.82 6.48 7.14
CA VAL A 224 -16.71 6.19 6.01
C VAL A 224 -18.18 6.39 6.44
N PRO A 225 -19.05 7.00 5.59
CA PRO A 225 -20.46 7.16 5.91
C PRO A 225 -21.17 5.82 6.11
N MET A 226 -22.12 5.78 7.05
CA MET A 226 -22.87 4.57 7.39
C MET A 226 -24.38 4.76 7.31
N VAL A 227 -25.08 3.72 6.88
CA VAL A 227 -26.54 3.58 6.95
C VAL A 227 -26.87 2.33 7.77
N VAL A 228 -27.88 2.37 8.63
CA VAL A 228 -28.29 1.22 9.44
C VAL A 228 -29.50 0.55 8.81
N ALA A 229 -29.35 -0.72 8.44
CA ALA A 229 -30.46 -1.58 8.02
C ALA A 229 -31.00 -2.34 9.24
N MET A 230 -32.12 -1.86 9.80
CA MET A 230 -32.85 -2.54 10.87
C MET A 230 -33.65 -3.71 10.26
N ASN A 231 -33.12 -4.93 10.38
CA ASN A 231 -33.63 -6.13 9.69
C ASN A 231 -34.61 -6.95 10.56
N LYS A 232 -35.29 -7.93 9.95
CA LYS A 232 -36.30 -8.82 10.56
C LYS A 232 -37.56 -8.12 11.08
N ILE A 233 -37.97 -6.98 10.49
CA ILE A 233 -39.19 -6.25 10.92
C ILE A 233 -40.51 -7.02 10.69
N ASP A 234 -40.46 -8.21 10.10
CA ASP A 234 -41.61 -9.10 9.90
C ASP A 234 -41.89 -10.04 11.09
N LEU A 235 -41.06 -10.01 12.13
CA LEU A 235 -41.28 -10.77 13.37
C LEU A 235 -42.23 -10.02 14.32
N PRO A 236 -43.12 -10.72 15.06
CA PRO A 236 -44.16 -10.08 15.88
C PRO A 236 -43.65 -9.47 17.20
N ASP A 237 -42.53 -9.96 17.73
CA ASP A 237 -42.01 -9.62 19.06
C ASP A 237 -40.80 -8.65 19.02
N ILE A 238 -40.70 -7.83 17.96
CA ILE A 238 -39.61 -6.84 17.78
C ILE A 238 -39.77 -5.60 18.66
N ASN A 239 -38.67 -4.91 18.94
CA ASN A 239 -38.69 -3.63 19.65
C ASN A 239 -37.74 -2.61 19.01
N GLU A 240 -38.22 -1.89 17.99
CA GLU A 240 -37.45 -0.86 17.28
C GLU A 240 -36.89 0.21 18.21
N GLN A 241 -37.66 0.65 19.22
CA GLN A 241 -37.23 1.70 20.15
C GLN A 241 -36.05 1.26 21.02
N LYS A 242 -36.01 0.00 21.46
CA LYS A 242 -34.84 -0.58 22.13
C LYS A 242 -33.61 -0.48 21.21
N VAL A 243 -33.73 -0.89 19.94
CA VAL A 243 -32.60 -0.88 19.00
C VAL A 243 -32.09 0.56 18.75
N LEU A 244 -32.98 1.54 18.60
CA LEU A 244 -32.61 2.96 18.44
C LEU A 244 -31.91 3.53 19.68
N GLN A 245 -32.33 3.14 20.89
CA GLN A 245 -31.65 3.51 22.15
C GLN A 245 -30.27 2.86 22.27
N GLU A 246 -30.13 1.59 21.87
CA GLU A 246 -28.86 0.86 21.88
C GLU A 246 -27.87 1.42 20.84
N LEU A 247 -28.34 1.77 19.64
CA LEU A 247 -27.54 2.47 18.62
C LEU A 247 -27.06 3.83 19.12
N THR A 248 -27.95 4.62 19.72
CA THR A 248 -27.61 5.90 20.35
C THR A 248 -26.56 5.73 21.46
N THR A 249 -26.62 4.62 22.21
CA THR A 249 -25.63 4.26 23.24
C THR A 249 -24.24 3.94 22.63
N GLN A 250 -24.18 3.43 21.39
CA GLN A 250 -22.93 3.31 20.62
C GLN A 250 -22.55 4.63 19.88
N ASN A 251 -23.16 5.75 20.27
CA ASN A 251 -23.02 7.07 19.63
C ASN A 251 -23.42 7.06 18.15
N VAL A 252 -24.35 6.19 17.72
CA VAL A 252 -24.94 6.19 16.38
C VAL A 252 -26.33 6.83 16.51
N LEU A 253 -26.44 8.13 16.25
CA LEU A 253 -27.68 8.87 16.43
C LEU A 253 -28.56 8.76 15.17
N PRO A 254 -29.80 8.26 15.29
CA PRO A 254 -30.74 8.18 14.16
C PRO A 254 -31.11 9.56 13.61
N SER A 255 -31.23 9.68 12.29
CA SER A 255 -31.71 10.89 11.61
C SER A 255 -33.12 11.29 12.06
N GLU A 256 -34.00 10.31 12.36
CA GLU A 256 -35.32 10.55 12.96
C GLU A 256 -35.28 11.25 14.33
N TRP A 257 -34.13 11.23 15.03
CA TRP A 257 -33.92 11.92 16.32
C TRP A 257 -32.99 13.15 16.18
N GLY A 258 -32.73 13.61 14.93
CA GLY A 258 -31.84 14.74 14.64
C GLY A 258 -30.36 14.39 14.57
N GLY A 259 -30.02 13.10 14.43
CA GLY A 259 -28.66 12.63 14.18
C GLY A 259 -28.28 12.62 12.69
N GLU A 260 -27.10 12.06 12.39
CA GLU A 260 -26.50 12.01 11.05
C GLU A 260 -26.65 10.63 10.38
N THR A 261 -27.12 9.60 11.09
CA THR A 261 -27.20 8.23 10.56
C THR A 261 -28.63 7.84 10.22
N ASP A 262 -28.90 7.54 8.95
CA ASP A 262 -30.20 7.01 8.55
C ASP A 262 -30.41 5.56 9.01
N VAL A 263 -31.62 5.28 9.50
CA VAL A 263 -32.03 3.97 10.03
C VAL A 263 -33.22 3.45 9.24
N VAL A 264 -32.94 2.62 8.22
CA VAL A 264 -33.93 2.06 7.31
C VAL A 264 -34.46 0.75 7.86
N ARG A 265 -35.79 0.63 7.95
CA ARG A 265 -36.51 -0.56 8.44
C ARG A 265 -36.74 -1.53 7.28
N VAL A 266 -36.19 -2.74 7.37
CA VAL A 266 -36.21 -3.74 6.29
C VAL A 266 -36.58 -5.15 6.77
N SER A 267 -37.11 -5.96 5.87
CA SER A 267 -37.10 -7.42 6.01
C SER A 267 -36.51 -8.04 4.76
N ALA A 268 -35.29 -8.57 4.89
CA ALA A 268 -34.60 -9.29 3.81
C ALA A 268 -35.36 -10.56 3.36
N LEU A 269 -36.23 -11.13 4.20
CA LEU A 269 -36.99 -12.36 3.93
C LEU A 269 -38.39 -12.11 3.34
N LYS A 270 -38.97 -10.92 3.57
CA LYS A 270 -40.25 -10.49 2.97
C LYS A 270 -40.09 -9.49 1.83
N GLU A 271 -38.85 -9.14 1.50
CA GLU A 271 -38.48 -8.10 0.52
C GLU A 271 -39.05 -6.70 0.87
N MET A 272 -39.38 -6.45 2.14
CA MET A 272 -40.00 -5.21 2.60
C MET A 272 -38.94 -4.14 2.92
N GLY A 273 -39.22 -2.90 2.53
CA GLY A 273 -38.39 -1.73 2.83
C GLY A 273 -37.10 -1.61 2.02
N LEU A 274 -36.79 -2.58 1.14
CA LEU A 274 -35.54 -2.62 0.39
C LEU A 274 -35.39 -1.52 -0.66
N ASP A 275 -36.48 -0.98 -1.20
CA ASP A 275 -36.43 0.18 -2.11
C ASP A 275 -36.19 1.52 -1.38
N ASN A 276 -36.18 1.52 -0.04
CA ASN A 276 -35.87 2.68 0.81
C ASN A 276 -34.43 2.63 1.38
N LEU A 277 -33.62 1.63 1.01
CA LEU A 277 -32.25 1.38 1.48
C LEU A 277 -31.21 1.67 0.39
#